data_AF-G9KJ16-F1
#
_entry.id   AF-G9KJ16-F1
#
_cell.length_a   1.000
_cell.length_b   1.000
_cell.length_c   1.000
_cell.angle_alpha   90.00
_cell.angle_beta   90.00
_cell.angle_gamma   90.00
#
_symmetry.space_group_name_H-M   'P 1'
#
loop_
_entity.id
_entity.type
_entity.pdbx_description
1 polymer ?
#
loop_
_entity_poly.entity_id
_entity_poly.type
_entity_poly.pdbx_seq_one_letter_code
_entity_poly.pdbx_strand_id
1 'polypeptide(L)'
;KEDKDEKKKGEDEDKGPPCGPVNCNEKIVVLLQRLKPEIKDVIEQLNLVTTWLQLQIPRIEDGNNFGVAVQEKVFELMTSLHTKLEGFHTQISKYFSERGDAVTKAAKQPHVGDYLQLVHELDEAEYRDIRLMVMEIRNA
;
A
#
# COMPACT_ATOMS: atom_id res chain seq x y z
N LYS A 1 -29.01 -30.49 -19.55
CA LYS A 1 -28.98 -31.07 -18.19
C LYS A 1 -27.53 -31.27 -17.75
N GLU A 2 -26.69 -31.82 -18.63
CA GLU A 2 -25.24 -31.95 -18.46
C GLU A 2 -24.52 -30.62 -18.11
N ASP A 3 -24.82 -29.50 -18.80
CA ASP A 3 -24.23 -28.18 -18.47
C ASP A 3 -24.53 -27.68 -17.05
N LYS A 4 -25.68 -28.07 -16.47
CA LYS A 4 -26.02 -27.68 -15.09
C LYS A 4 -25.35 -28.57 -14.06
N ASP A 5 -25.07 -29.82 -14.41
CA ASP A 5 -24.40 -30.78 -13.52
C ASP A 5 -22.87 -30.59 -13.53
N GLU A 6 -22.25 -30.19 -14.64
CA GLU A 6 -20.83 -29.79 -14.68
C GLU A 6 -20.57 -28.49 -13.92
N LYS A 7 -21.46 -27.49 -14.07
CA LYS A 7 -21.35 -26.21 -13.33
C LYS A 7 -21.53 -26.41 -11.82
N LYS A 8 -22.42 -27.33 -11.42
CA LYS A 8 -22.58 -27.73 -10.00
C LYS A 8 -21.38 -28.50 -9.46
N LYS A 9 -20.76 -29.37 -10.27
CA LYS A 9 -19.54 -30.10 -9.88
C LYS A 9 -18.35 -29.15 -9.64
N GLY A 10 -18.16 -28.15 -10.52
CA GLY A 10 -17.11 -27.14 -10.35
C GLY A 10 -17.34 -26.20 -9.17
N GLU A 11 -18.60 -25.89 -8.83
CA GLU A 11 -18.95 -25.08 -7.65
C GLU A 11 -18.80 -25.82 -6.31
N ASP A 12 -18.96 -27.15 -6.29
CA ASP A 12 -18.79 -27.96 -5.08
C ASP A 12 -17.33 -28.38 -4.82
N GLU A 13 -16.46 -28.44 -5.84
CA GLU A 13 -15.03 -28.70 -5.66
C GLU A 13 -14.24 -27.48 -5.13
N ASP A 14 -14.75 -26.25 -5.28
CA ASP A 14 -14.11 -25.03 -4.75
C ASP A 14 -14.55 -24.66 -3.31
N LYS A 15 -15.52 -25.40 -2.74
CA LYS A 15 -15.99 -25.17 -1.37
C LYS A 15 -15.07 -25.90 -0.39
N GLY A 16 -14.18 -25.13 0.22
CA GLY A 16 -13.42 -25.57 1.39
C GLY A 16 -14.33 -26.02 2.55
N PRO A 17 -13.77 -26.65 3.58
CA PRO A 17 -14.52 -27.04 4.76
C PRO A 17 -15.21 -25.82 5.41
N PRO A 18 -16.32 -26.04 6.15
CA PRO A 18 -16.98 -24.95 6.86
C PRO A 18 -15.99 -24.26 7.81
N CYS A 19 -15.86 -22.95 7.66
CA CYS A 19 -14.96 -22.11 8.46
C CYS A 19 -15.76 -20.96 9.08
N GLY A 20 -15.49 -20.66 10.35
CA GLY A 20 -16.04 -19.47 11.00
C GLY A 20 -15.44 -18.18 10.44
N PRO A 21 -15.98 -17.01 10.81
CA PRO A 21 -15.41 -15.74 10.37
C PRO A 21 -13.99 -15.56 10.92
N VAL A 22 -13.04 -15.24 10.04
CA VAL A 22 -11.66 -14.88 10.40
C VAL A 22 -11.51 -13.37 10.34
N ASN A 23 -11.29 -12.75 11.49
CA ASN A 23 -11.21 -11.29 11.60
C ASN A 23 -9.88 -10.72 11.05
N CYS A 24 -9.88 -9.41 10.79
CA CYS A 24 -8.65 -8.66 10.54
C CYS A 24 -7.78 -8.62 11.81
N ASN A 25 -6.49 -8.38 11.64
CA ASN A 25 -5.60 -8.09 12.77
C ASN A 25 -5.90 -6.70 13.33
N GLU A 26 -6.58 -6.64 14.48
CA GLU A 26 -7.05 -5.41 15.10
C GLU A 26 -5.91 -4.42 15.41
N LYS A 27 -4.74 -4.93 15.83
CA LYS A 27 -3.59 -4.07 16.16
C LYS A 27 -3.06 -3.36 14.91
N ILE A 28 -2.96 -4.08 13.80
CA ILE A 28 -2.54 -3.50 12.51
C ILE A 28 -3.59 -2.52 12.02
N VAL A 29 -4.87 -2.85 12.10
CA VAL A 29 -5.97 -1.96 11.68
C VAL A 29 -5.93 -0.64 12.43
N VAL A 30 -5.74 -0.64 13.75
CA VAL A 30 -5.63 0.60 14.55
C VAL A 30 -4.42 1.43 14.15
N LEU A 31 -3.29 0.78 13.85
CA LEU A 31 -2.10 1.50 13.35
C LEU A 31 -2.37 2.11 11.97
N LEU A 32 -2.97 1.37 11.04
CA LEU A 32 -3.33 1.85 9.71
C LEU A 32 -4.34 3.01 9.76
N GLN A 33 -5.29 3.00 10.70
CA GLN A 33 -6.21 4.11 10.91
C GLN A 33 -5.49 5.41 11.31
N ARG A 34 -4.36 5.30 12.01
CA ARG A 34 -3.51 6.45 12.35
C ARG A 34 -2.55 6.82 11.23
N LEU A 35 -2.02 5.85 10.49
CA LEU A 35 -1.05 6.09 9.42
C LEU A 35 -1.68 6.73 8.17
N LYS A 36 -2.88 6.29 7.78
CA LYS A 36 -3.60 6.80 6.60
C LYS A 36 -3.74 8.34 6.56
N PRO A 37 -4.17 9.03 7.63
CA PRO A 37 -4.23 10.49 7.62
C PRO A 37 -2.83 11.13 7.51
N GLU A 38 -1.80 10.58 8.16
CA GLU A 38 -0.42 11.12 8.04
C GLU A 38 0.11 11.05 6.60
N ILE A 39 -0.15 9.94 5.89
CA ILE A 39 0.18 9.80 4.46
C ILE A 39 -0.56 10.84 3.63
N LYS A 40 -1.86 11.04 3.90
CA LYS A 40 -2.67 12.01 3.18
C LYS A 40 -2.12 13.43 3.38
N ASP A 41 -1.85 13.81 4.62
CA ASP A 41 -1.40 15.15 4.96
C ASP A 41 -0.06 15.46 4.30
N VAL A 42 0.92 14.56 4.36
CA VAL A 42 2.23 14.79 3.72
C VAL A 42 2.13 14.89 2.19
N ILE A 43 1.26 14.11 1.54
CA ILE A 43 1.02 14.22 0.08
C ILE A 43 0.40 15.58 -0.26
N GLU A 44 -0.60 16.03 0.50
CA GLU A 44 -1.24 17.32 0.28
C GLU A 44 -0.25 18.48 0.46
N GLN A 45 0.57 18.45 1.52
CA GLN A 45 1.59 19.47 1.75
C GLN A 45 2.70 19.45 0.69
N LEU A 46 3.17 18.26 0.29
CA LEU A 46 4.17 18.13 -0.76
C LEU A 46 3.66 18.68 -2.08
N ASN A 47 2.41 18.40 -2.45
CA ASN A 47 1.78 18.92 -3.66
C ASN A 47 1.63 20.45 -3.63
N LEU A 48 1.31 21.02 -2.47
CA LEU A 48 1.24 22.47 -2.29
C LEU A 48 2.61 23.11 -2.54
N VAL A 49 3.66 22.61 -1.89
CA VAL A 49 5.03 23.16 -2.04
C VAL A 49 5.55 22.94 -3.46
N THR A 50 5.29 21.78 -4.05
CA THR A 50 5.66 21.47 -5.45
C THR A 50 5.02 22.46 -6.42
N THR A 51 3.72 22.71 -6.26
CA THR A 51 2.98 23.69 -7.08
C THR A 51 3.54 25.10 -6.89
N TRP A 52 3.80 25.51 -5.65
CA TRP A 52 4.42 26.79 -5.37
C TRP A 52 5.78 26.95 -6.07
N LEU A 53 6.64 25.94 -5.98
CA LEU A 53 7.97 25.96 -6.60
C LEU A 53 7.88 26.07 -8.13
N GLN A 54 6.97 25.32 -8.76
CA GLN A 54 6.73 25.42 -10.21
C GLN A 54 6.31 26.84 -10.63
N LEU A 55 5.49 27.51 -9.82
CA LEU A 55 5.08 28.90 -10.08
C LEU A 55 6.20 29.93 -9.88
N GLN A 56 7.30 29.55 -9.20
CA GLN A 56 8.50 30.40 -9.05
C GLN A 56 9.50 30.25 -10.20
N ILE A 57 9.27 29.33 -11.15
CA ILE A 57 10.17 29.16 -12.30
C ILE A 57 10.05 30.39 -13.21
N PRO A 58 11.15 31.12 -13.47
CA PRO A 58 11.14 32.32 -14.30
C PRO A 58 10.96 31.97 -15.79
N ARG A 59 10.84 33.00 -16.63
CA ARG A 59 10.91 32.81 -18.09
C ARG A 59 12.27 32.23 -18.47
N ILE A 60 12.29 31.42 -19.52
CA ILE A 60 13.51 30.84 -20.06
C ILE A 60 14.35 31.96 -20.69
N GLU A 61 15.62 32.03 -20.31
CA GLU A 61 16.61 32.97 -20.81
C GLU A 61 17.91 32.22 -21.19
N ASP A 62 18.72 32.77 -22.09
CA ASP A 62 19.96 32.13 -22.58
C ASP A 62 21.08 32.06 -21.52
N GLY A 63 20.94 32.78 -20.40
CA GLY A 63 21.94 32.85 -19.33
C GLY A 63 21.32 33.10 -17.96
N ASN A 64 22.15 33.15 -16.91
CA ASN A 64 21.71 33.32 -15.50
C ASN A 64 20.77 32.20 -14.97
N ASN A 65 20.90 30.99 -15.51
CA ASN A 65 20.04 29.84 -15.18
C ASN A 65 20.50 29.02 -13.96
N PHE A 66 21.50 29.47 -13.19
CA PHE A 66 21.97 28.73 -12.01
C PHE A 66 20.84 28.56 -10.98
N GLY A 67 20.05 29.61 -10.75
CA GLY A 67 18.88 29.53 -9.86
C GLY A 67 17.84 28.53 -10.34
N VAL A 68 17.61 28.45 -11.66
CA VAL A 68 16.70 27.47 -12.29
C VAL A 68 17.22 26.05 -12.09
N ALA A 69 18.52 25.81 -12.29
CA ALA A 69 19.12 24.49 -12.06
C ALA A 69 18.99 24.03 -10.59
N VAL A 70 19.06 24.97 -9.64
CA VAL A 70 18.79 24.67 -8.21
C VAL A 70 17.31 24.32 -8.01
N GLN A 71 16.38 25.07 -8.61
CA GLN A 71 14.94 24.77 -8.55
C GLN A 71 14.64 23.38 -9.13
N GLU A 72 15.20 23.04 -10.30
CA GLU A 72 15.07 21.74 -10.93
C GLU A 72 15.57 20.62 -10.01
N LYS A 73 16.73 20.82 -9.36
CA LYS A 73 17.29 19.81 -8.46
C LYS A 73 16.41 19.55 -7.23
N VAL A 74 15.79 20.59 -6.69
CA VAL A 74 14.82 20.47 -5.59
C VAL A 74 13.53 19.78 -6.09
N PHE A 75 13.08 20.11 -7.31
CA PHE A 75 11.90 19.50 -7.91
C PHE A 75 12.07 17.99 -8.15
N GLU A 76 13.28 17.54 -8.53
CA GLU A 76 13.62 16.10 -8.63
C GLU A 76 13.42 15.39 -7.28
N LEU A 77 13.85 16.00 -6.18
CA LEU A 77 13.67 15.45 -4.83
C LEU A 77 12.18 15.36 -4.48
N MET A 78 11.41 16.42 -4.73
CA MET A 78 9.96 16.44 -4.48
C MET A 78 9.24 15.36 -5.28
N THR A 79 9.60 15.18 -6.55
CA THR A 79 9.03 14.14 -7.42
C THR A 79 9.33 12.74 -6.88
N SER A 80 10.57 12.48 -6.46
CA SER A 80 10.95 11.20 -5.86
C SER A 80 10.19 10.91 -4.56
N LEU A 81 10.01 11.93 -3.70
CA LEU A 81 9.20 11.81 -2.49
C LEU A 81 7.74 11.52 -2.81
N HIS A 82 7.16 12.19 -3.81
CA HIS A 82 5.77 11.98 -4.22
C HIS A 82 5.53 10.52 -4.65
N THR A 83 6.36 9.99 -5.56
CA THR A 83 6.26 8.59 -5.99
C THR A 83 6.37 7.61 -4.83
N LYS A 84 7.25 7.89 -3.87
CA LYS A 84 7.41 7.04 -2.68
C LYS A 84 6.16 7.03 -1.81
N LEU A 85 5.58 8.20 -1.55
CA LEU A 85 4.39 8.36 -0.71
C LEU A 85 3.14 7.73 -1.36
N GLU A 86 2.99 7.81 -2.69
CA GLU A 86 1.93 7.07 -3.42
C GLU A 86 2.10 5.54 -3.28
N GLY A 87 3.34 5.06 -3.22
CA GLY A 87 3.67 3.67 -2.95
C GLY A 87 3.11 3.16 -1.62
N PHE A 88 3.10 3.99 -0.58
CA PHE A 88 2.55 3.60 0.74
C PHE A 88 1.05 3.31 0.68
N HIS A 89 0.28 4.10 -0.07
CA HIS A 89 -1.17 3.85 -0.21
C HIS A 89 -1.46 2.52 -0.91
N THR A 90 -0.65 2.20 -1.92
CA THR A 90 -0.73 0.93 -2.66
C THR A 90 -0.36 -0.25 -1.77
N GLN A 91 0.67 -0.12 -0.93
CA GLN A 91 1.11 -1.16 0.01
C GLN A 91 0.00 -1.51 1.02
N ILE A 92 -0.70 -0.52 1.57
CA ILE A 92 -1.81 -0.76 2.52
C ILE A 92 -2.92 -1.59 1.86
N SER A 93 -3.27 -1.28 0.62
CA SER A 93 -4.30 -2.02 -0.12
C SER A 93 -3.85 -3.45 -0.44
N LYS A 94 -2.57 -3.60 -0.78
CA LYS A 94 -1.94 -4.89 -1.05
C LYS A 94 -1.95 -5.81 0.17
N TYR A 95 -1.66 -5.30 1.37
CA TYR A 95 -1.73 -6.09 2.61
C TYR A 95 -3.10 -6.76 2.81
N PHE A 96 -4.20 -6.01 2.65
CA PHE A 96 -5.54 -6.59 2.81
C PHE A 96 -5.83 -7.66 1.74
N SER A 97 -5.37 -7.45 0.50
CA SER A 97 -5.52 -8.43 -0.57
C SER A 97 -4.74 -9.71 -0.28
N GLU A 98 -3.44 -9.59 -0.01
CA GLU A 98 -2.55 -10.74 0.21
C GLU A 98 -2.92 -11.53 1.46
N ARG A 99 -3.30 -10.83 2.54
CA ARG A 99 -3.81 -11.48 3.76
C ARG A 99 -5.13 -12.20 3.50
N GLY A 100 -6.04 -11.58 2.74
CA GLY A 100 -7.31 -12.20 2.35
C GLY A 100 -7.11 -13.50 1.56
N ASP A 101 -6.18 -13.49 0.60
CA ASP A 101 -5.80 -14.66 -0.18
C ASP A 101 -5.17 -15.75 0.69
N ALA A 102 -4.26 -15.37 1.60
CA ALA A 102 -3.63 -16.30 2.53
C ALA A 102 -4.65 -16.96 3.47
N VAL A 103 -5.58 -16.18 4.05
CA VAL A 103 -6.68 -16.69 4.87
C VAL A 103 -7.59 -17.62 4.07
N THR A 104 -7.91 -17.26 2.82
CA THR A 104 -8.73 -18.10 1.93
C THR A 104 -8.06 -19.44 1.67
N LYS A 105 -6.76 -19.45 1.36
CA LYS A 105 -5.98 -20.68 1.17
C LYS A 105 -5.92 -21.52 2.44
N ALA A 106 -5.67 -20.89 3.60
CA ALA A 106 -5.65 -21.58 4.90
C ALA A 106 -7.00 -22.23 5.22
N ALA A 107 -8.12 -21.54 4.93
CA ALA A 107 -9.47 -22.06 5.17
C ALA A 107 -9.82 -23.20 4.21
N LYS A 108 -9.45 -23.10 2.92
CA LYS A 108 -9.70 -24.13 1.91
C LYS A 108 -8.82 -25.36 2.08
N GLN A 109 -7.58 -25.19 2.54
CA GLN A 109 -6.57 -26.25 2.67
C GLN A 109 -5.99 -26.30 4.09
N PRO A 110 -6.79 -26.67 5.12
CA PRO A 110 -6.36 -26.60 6.52
C PRO A 110 -5.24 -27.58 6.89
N HIS A 111 -4.97 -28.58 6.04
CA HIS A 111 -3.87 -29.52 6.20
C HIS A 111 -2.50 -28.89 5.83
N VAL A 112 -2.49 -27.76 5.14
CA VAL A 112 -1.26 -27.03 4.76
C VAL A 112 -0.98 -25.96 5.82
N GLY A 113 -0.14 -26.31 6.80
CA GLY A 113 0.21 -25.42 7.91
C GLY A 113 0.88 -24.11 7.49
N ASP A 114 1.59 -24.11 6.35
CA ASP A 114 2.29 -22.93 5.84
C ASP A 114 1.36 -21.75 5.50
N TYR A 115 0.09 -22.00 5.13
CA TYR A 115 -0.84 -20.89 4.88
C TYR A 115 -1.26 -20.18 6.18
N LEU A 116 -1.36 -20.90 7.30
CA LEU A 116 -1.60 -20.27 8.60
C LEU A 116 -0.39 -19.45 9.02
N GLN A 117 0.81 -19.98 8.84
CA GLN A 117 2.04 -19.22 9.12
C GLN A 117 2.15 -17.99 8.21
N LEU A 118 1.79 -18.10 6.93
CA LEU A 118 1.82 -16.97 5.99
C LEU A 118 0.94 -15.80 6.45
N VAL A 119 -0.25 -16.07 7.01
CA VAL A 119 -1.09 -15.01 7.59
C VAL A 119 -0.37 -14.27 8.72
N HIS A 120 0.34 -15.00 9.58
CA HIS A 120 1.12 -14.39 10.67
C HIS A 120 2.35 -13.62 10.17
N GLU A 121 3.07 -14.15 9.18
CA GLU A 121 4.23 -13.47 8.58
C GLU A 121 3.83 -12.17 7.86
N LEU A 122 2.69 -12.17 7.16
CA LEU A 122 2.13 -10.97 6.55
C LEU A 122 1.77 -9.92 7.60
N ASP A 123 1.18 -10.33 8.72
CA ASP A 123 0.87 -9.43 9.84
C ASP A 123 2.16 -8.81 10.44
N GLU A 124 3.20 -9.61 10.64
CA GLU A 124 4.48 -9.11 11.16
C GLU A 124 5.21 -8.20 10.17
N ALA A 125 5.20 -8.54 8.88
CA ALA A 125 5.79 -7.73 7.83
C ALA A 125 5.09 -6.37 7.76
N GLU A 126 3.76 -6.35 7.74
CA GLU A 126 2.99 -5.10 7.70
C GLU A 126 3.25 -4.22 8.92
N TYR A 127 3.40 -4.80 10.12
CA TYR A 127 3.78 -4.02 11.29
C TYR A 127 5.16 -3.36 11.14
N ARG A 128 6.15 -4.08 10.60
CA ARG A 128 7.49 -3.53 10.32
C ARG A 128 7.42 -2.44 9.26
N ASP A 129 6.65 -2.64 8.20
CA ASP A 129 6.47 -1.69 7.12
C ASP A 129 5.77 -0.42 7.60
N ILE A 130 4.71 -0.52 8.41
CA ILE A 130 4.07 0.62 9.08
C ILE A 130 5.08 1.44 9.87
N ARG A 131 5.94 0.77 10.66
CA ARG A 131 6.97 1.48 11.44
C ARG A 131 7.95 2.23 10.53
N LEU A 132 8.35 1.64 9.41
CA LEU A 132 9.24 2.29 8.44
C LEU A 132 8.54 3.44 7.73
N MET A 133 7.30 3.26 7.27
CA MET A 133 6.49 4.31 6.64
C MET A 133 6.38 5.54 7.54
N VAL A 134 6.13 5.38 8.85
CA VAL A 134 6.11 6.51 9.80
C VAL A 134 7.47 7.23 9.86
N MET A 135 8.58 6.48 9.88
CA MET A 135 9.91 7.08 9.87
C MET A 135 10.19 7.83 8.56
N GLU A 136 9.72 7.32 7.44
CA GLU A 136 9.90 7.91 6.12
C GLU A 136 9.03 9.17 5.94
N ILE A 137 7.79 9.17 6.42
CA ILE A 137 6.93 10.36 6.48
C ILE A 137 7.60 11.46 7.31
N ARG A 138 8.16 11.12 8.48
CA ARG A 138 8.89 12.10 9.33
C ARG A 138 10.12 12.69 8.63
N ASN A 139 10.77 11.91 7.76
CA ASN A 139 11.99 12.33 7.07
C ASN A 139 11.72 13.06 5.74
N ALA A 140 10.47 13.04 5.26
CA ALA A 140 10.03 13.74 4.06
C ALA A 140 9.86 15.24 4.34
#